data_AF-W7S9V7-F1
#
_entry.id   AF-W7S9V7-F1
#
_cell.length_a   1.000
_cell.length_b   1.000
_cell.length_c   1.000
_cell.angle_alpha   90.00
_cell.angle_beta   90.00
_cell.angle_gamma   90.00
#
_symmetry.space_group_name_H-M   'P 1'
#
loop_
_entity.id
_entity.type
_entity.pdbx_description
1 polymer ?
#
loop_
_entity_poly.entity_id
_entity_poly.type
_entity_poly.pdbx_seq_one_letter_code
_entity_poly.pdbx_strand_id
1 'polypeptide(L)'
;MEIQIIRDHLDIVKLQEKMNAIVFDYLDTSDNYPKAMRELNPLYTQVTTFYKEYIDNRSGEIPSANTYWHLFIDCSAKLCYFLAASTFYSSNALQKTPNKVEKLLHIAASSLPSIDQEENEQLLTDIFTLMAEVVEDKEKVTTLRNEVLVQKGDVKKCLQQFKLFVDHELNI
;
A
#
# COMPACT_ATOMS: atom_id res chain seq x y z
N MET A 1 2.44 18.94 -4.51
CA MET A 1 3.90 19.00 -4.76
C MET A 1 4.39 17.59 -5.02
N GLU A 2 4.92 17.35 -6.21
CA GLU A 2 5.40 16.05 -6.70
C GLU A 2 6.66 15.60 -5.94
N ILE A 3 6.83 14.30 -5.70
CA ILE A 3 8.07 13.72 -5.18
C ILE A 3 9.08 13.63 -6.33
N GLN A 4 10.35 13.95 -6.08
CA GLN A 4 11.34 13.95 -7.14
C GLN A 4 11.78 12.52 -7.48
N ILE A 5 12.11 12.30 -8.76
CA ILE A 5 12.84 11.12 -9.22
C ILE A 5 14.30 11.53 -9.41
N ILE A 6 15.20 10.90 -8.67
CA ILE A 6 16.64 11.18 -8.69
C ILE A 6 17.34 9.93 -9.20
N ARG A 7 18.01 10.03 -10.36
CA ARG A 7 18.76 8.90 -10.98
C ARG A 7 17.89 7.64 -11.10
N ASP A 8 16.69 7.76 -11.68
CA ASP A 8 15.70 6.68 -11.88
C ASP A 8 15.09 6.09 -10.59
N HIS A 9 15.27 6.77 -9.46
CA HIS A 9 14.73 6.35 -8.16
C HIS A 9 13.82 7.44 -7.61
N LEU A 10 12.57 7.09 -7.28
CA LEU A 10 11.68 7.94 -6.49
C LEU A 10 12.33 8.24 -5.14
N ASP A 11 12.29 9.50 -4.68
CA ASP A 11 12.77 9.89 -3.35
C ASP A 11 11.85 9.34 -2.25
N ILE A 12 12.18 8.12 -1.78
CA ILE A 12 11.40 7.39 -0.77
C ILE A 12 11.41 8.13 0.58
N VAL A 13 12.50 8.81 0.93
CA VAL A 13 12.57 9.59 2.18
C VAL A 13 11.52 10.68 2.14
N LYS A 14 11.42 11.40 1.01
CA LYS A 14 10.40 12.44 0.87
C LYS A 14 8.98 11.91 0.82
N LEU A 15 8.78 10.73 0.22
CA LEU A 15 7.50 10.03 0.23
C LEU A 15 7.08 9.71 1.66
N GLN A 16 7.97 9.09 2.44
CA GLN A 16 7.71 8.68 3.81
C GLN A 16 7.45 9.89 4.72
N GLU A 17 8.24 10.95 4.61
CA GLU A 17 8.01 12.21 5.35
C GLU A 17 6.59 12.76 5.11
N LYS A 18 6.17 12.83 3.84
CA LYS A 18 4.83 13.34 3.49
C LYS A 18 3.71 12.44 3.97
N MET A 19 3.87 11.12 3.79
CA MET A 19 2.91 10.14 4.26
C MET A 19 2.73 10.24 5.78
N ASN A 20 3.83 10.25 6.54
CA ASN A 20 3.81 10.34 7.99
C ASN A 20 3.17 11.65 8.49
N ALA A 21 3.45 12.78 7.82
CA ALA A 21 2.81 14.05 8.15
C ALA A 21 1.28 13.99 7.97
N ILE A 22 0.80 13.39 6.87
CA ILE A 22 -0.63 13.20 6.61
C ILE A 22 -1.29 12.30 7.66
N VAL A 23 -0.65 11.18 7.98
CA VAL A 23 -1.13 10.24 9.01
C VAL A 23 -1.23 10.94 10.36
N PHE A 24 -0.17 11.64 10.77
CA PHE A 24 -0.16 12.37 12.03
C PHE A 24 -1.23 13.46 12.08
N ASP A 25 -1.28 14.36 11.08
CA ASP A 25 -2.15 15.53 11.08
C ASP A 25 -3.64 15.17 10.95
N TYR A 26 -3.97 14.08 10.25
CA TYR A 26 -5.36 13.79 9.87
C TYR A 26 -5.90 12.44 10.31
N LEU A 27 -5.06 11.47 10.67
CA LEU A 27 -5.53 10.19 11.23
C LEU A 27 -5.32 10.18 12.74
N ASP A 28 -4.10 10.38 13.21
CA ASP A 28 -3.76 10.20 14.63
C ASP A 28 -4.29 11.33 15.53
N THR A 29 -4.39 12.56 15.00
CA THR A 29 -4.71 13.74 15.82
C THR A 29 -6.11 14.30 15.64
N SER A 30 -6.75 14.08 14.48
CA SER A 30 -7.99 14.81 14.14
C SER A 30 -9.10 14.00 13.48
N ASP A 31 -8.90 12.69 13.22
CA ASP A 31 -9.90 11.82 12.56
C ASP A 31 -10.48 12.41 11.26
N ASN A 32 -9.70 13.22 10.54
CA ASN A 32 -10.10 13.88 9.31
C ASN A 32 -9.84 12.98 8.08
N TYR A 33 -10.47 11.81 8.07
CA TYR A 33 -10.33 10.80 7.02
C TYR A 33 -10.59 11.34 5.59
N PRO A 34 -11.59 12.21 5.34
CA PRO A 34 -11.79 12.77 4.00
C PRO A 34 -10.64 13.66 3.52
N LYS A 35 -9.91 14.30 4.43
CA LYS A 35 -8.72 15.10 4.09
C LYS A 35 -7.50 14.19 3.90
N ALA A 36 -7.29 13.23 4.81
CA ALA A 36 -6.25 12.22 4.67
C ALA A 36 -6.35 11.49 3.32
N MET A 37 -7.53 11.00 2.94
CA MET A 37 -7.77 10.35 1.65
C MET A 37 -7.36 11.23 0.46
N ARG A 38 -7.76 12.52 0.48
CA ARG A 38 -7.45 13.46 -0.59
C ARG A 38 -5.96 13.76 -0.71
N GLU A 39 -5.22 13.76 0.40
CA GLU A 39 -3.78 14.05 0.41
C GLU A 39 -2.91 12.80 0.16
N LEU A 40 -3.38 11.61 0.55
CA LEU A 40 -2.71 10.34 0.26
C LEU A 40 -2.85 9.92 -1.20
N ASN A 41 -4.00 10.19 -1.83
CA ASN A 41 -4.28 9.73 -3.20
C ASN A 41 -3.23 10.22 -4.24
N PRO A 42 -2.76 11.48 -4.24
CA PRO A 42 -1.66 11.90 -5.11
C PRO A 42 -0.35 11.16 -4.88
N LEU A 43 0.00 10.86 -3.62
CA LEU A 43 1.20 10.07 -3.32
C LEU A 43 1.06 8.65 -3.89
N TYR A 44 -0.12 8.05 -3.71
CA TYR A 44 -0.44 6.72 -4.22
C TYR A 44 -0.37 6.67 -5.75
N THR A 45 -0.96 7.64 -6.45
CA THR A 45 -0.89 7.75 -7.91
C THR A 45 0.56 7.87 -8.37
N GLN A 46 1.37 8.67 -7.68
CA GLN A 46 2.77 8.84 -8.03
C GLN A 46 3.60 7.55 -7.86
N VAL A 47 3.40 6.84 -6.75
CA VAL A 47 4.11 5.57 -6.47
C VAL A 47 3.75 4.48 -7.47
N THR A 48 2.46 4.32 -7.75
CA THR A 48 1.96 3.32 -8.71
C THR A 48 2.42 3.64 -10.14
N THR A 49 2.34 4.90 -10.56
CA THR A 49 2.83 5.35 -11.88
C THR A 49 4.33 5.15 -12.01
N PHE A 50 5.12 5.59 -11.02
CA PHE A 50 6.57 5.40 -11.01
C PHE A 50 6.95 3.93 -11.15
N TYR A 51 6.30 3.04 -10.38
CA TYR A 51 6.63 1.62 -10.43
C TYR A 51 6.28 1.00 -11.78
N LYS A 52 5.12 1.36 -12.35
CA LYS A 52 4.72 0.92 -13.69
C LYS A 52 5.77 1.30 -14.72
N GLU A 53 6.11 2.58 -14.78
CA GLU A 53 7.09 3.10 -15.74
C GLU A 53 8.47 2.48 -15.54
N TYR A 54 8.90 2.29 -14.29
CA TYR A 54 10.17 1.65 -13.98
C TYR A 54 10.26 0.23 -14.57
N ILE A 55 9.18 -0.54 -14.44
CA ILE A 55 9.07 -1.93 -14.89
C ILE A 55 8.90 -2.02 -16.42
N ASP A 56 8.05 -1.17 -16.99
CA ASP A 56 7.79 -1.13 -18.44
C ASP A 56 9.06 -0.75 -19.21
N ASN A 57 9.84 0.21 -18.71
CA ASN A 57 11.16 0.58 -19.26
C ASN A 57 12.23 -0.53 -19.14
N ARG A 58 11.94 -1.60 -18.40
CA ARG A 58 12.81 -2.77 -18.21
C ARG A 58 12.16 -4.06 -18.72
N SER A 59 11.27 -3.95 -19.70
CA SER A 59 10.61 -5.11 -20.33
C SER A 59 9.89 -6.03 -19.34
N GLY A 60 9.36 -5.47 -18.25
CA GLY A 60 8.64 -6.23 -17.22
C GLY A 60 9.53 -6.86 -16.14
N GLU A 61 10.84 -6.62 -16.16
CA GLU A 61 11.78 -7.22 -15.19
C GLU A 61 11.58 -6.66 -13.78
N ILE A 62 11.32 -7.55 -12.82
CA ILE A 62 11.23 -7.20 -11.39
C ILE A 62 12.63 -6.88 -10.87
N PRO A 63 12.84 -5.72 -10.22
CA PRO A 63 14.15 -5.36 -9.71
C PRO A 63 14.62 -6.35 -8.63
N SER A 64 15.94 -6.58 -8.58
CA SER A 64 16.55 -7.36 -7.52
C SER A 64 16.36 -6.69 -6.15
N ALA A 65 16.09 -7.50 -5.12
CA ALA A 65 15.98 -7.01 -3.76
C ALA A 65 17.28 -6.31 -3.32
N ASN A 66 17.17 -5.05 -2.95
CA ASN A 66 18.22 -4.24 -2.33
C ASN A 66 17.56 -3.25 -1.35
N THR A 67 18.36 -2.46 -0.64
CA THR A 67 17.86 -1.51 0.36
C THR A 67 16.82 -0.54 -0.21
N TYR A 68 17.03 -0.04 -1.43
CA TYR A 68 16.08 0.86 -2.07
C TYR A 68 14.73 0.18 -2.29
N TRP A 69 14.71 -1.00 -2.90
CA TRP A 69 13.46 -1.69 -3.24
C TRP A 69 12.73 -2.23 -2.01
N HIS A 70 13.46 -2.56 -0.94
CA HIS A 70 12.87 -2.87 0.35
C HIS A 70 12.13 -1.66 0.91
N LEU A 71 12.78 -0.49 1.00
CA LEU A 71 12.15 0.74 1.49
C LEU A 71 10.99 1.18 0.60
N PHE A 72 11.14 1.04 -0.72
CA PHE A 72 10.10 1.39 -1.69
C PHE A 72 8.82 0.58 -1.42
N ILE A 73 8.95 -0.75 -1.29
CA ILE A 73 7.78 -1.61 -1.16
C ILE A 73 7.17 -1.56 0.24
N ASP A 74 7.98 -1.37 1.29
CA ASP A 74 7.50 -1.08 2.65
C ASP A 74 6.63 0.19 2.67
N CYS A 75 7.15 1.28 2.11
CA CYS A 75 6.43 2.55 2.04
C CYS A 75 5.17 2.44 1.17
N SER A 76 5.24 1.70 0.06
CA SER A 76 4.09 1.48 -0.83
C SER A 76 2.97 0.67 -0.15
N ALA A 77 3.33 -0.36 0.62
CA ALA A 77 2.37 -1.16 1.39
C ALA A 77 1.66 -0.31 2.46
N LYS A 78 2.44 0.46 3.23
CA LYS A 78 1.92 1.41 4.23
C LYS A 78 1.00 2.44 3.61
N LEU A 79 1.38 3.01 2.47
CA LEU A 79 0.57 3.98 1.74
C LEU A 79 -0.77 3.38 1.28
N CYS A 80 -0.77 2.15 0.77
CA CYS A 80 -2.00 1.45 0.37
C CYS A 80 -2.92 1.24 1.58
N TYR A 81 -2.37 0.82 2.72
CA TYR A 81 -3.15 0.67 3.96
C TYR A 81 -3.76 2.00 4.43
N PHE A 82 -2.97 3.06 4.56
CA PHE A 82 -3.48 4.35 5.03
C PHE A 82 -4.52 4.94 4.08
N LEU A 83 -4.34 4.76 2.76
CA LEU A 83 -5.35 5.18 1.79
C LEU A 83 -6.63 4.35 1.92
N ALA A 84 -6.52 3.04 2.15
CA ALA A 84 -7.67 2.16 2.38
C ALA A 84 -8.46 2.58 3.63
N ALA A 85 -7.78 2.75 4.76
CA ALA A 85 -8.37 3.19 6.03
C ALA A 85 -9.05 4.56 5.87
N SER A 86 -8.35 5.52 5.27
CA SER A 86 -8.90 6.85 5.00
C SER A 86 -10.13 6.80 4.09
N THR A 87 -10.12 5.93 3.07
CA THR A 87 -11.25 5.76 2.15
C THR A 87 -12.46 5.11 2.85
N PHE A 88 -12.20 4.10 3.69
CA PHE A 88 -13.26 3.40 4.41
C PHE A 88 -13.96 4.29 5.43
N TYR A 89 -13.19 4.99 6.27
CA TYR A 89 -13.73 5.83 7.34
C TYR A 89 -14.22 7.20 6.86
N SER A 90 -13.78 7.68 5.68
CA SER A 90 -14.34 8.89 5.06
C SER A 90 -15.67 8.66 4.35
N SER A 91 -15.97 7.42 3.96
CA SER A 91 -17.18 7.08 3.23
C SER A 91 -18.35 6.91 4.19
N ASN A 92 -19.43 7.67 3.99
CA ASN A 92 -20.70 7.36 4.64
C ASN A 92 -21.15 5.93 4.24
N ALA A 93 -21.95 5.27 5.08
CA ALA A 93 -22.39 3.88 4.85
C ALA A 93 -22.98 3.62 3.44
N LEU A 94 -23.56 4.63 2.80
CA LEU A 94 -24.14 4.59 1.45
C LEU A 94 -23.13 4.81 0.30
N GLN A 95 -21.91 5.27 0.60
CA GLN A 95 -20.84 5.59 -0.35
C GLN A 95 -19.62 4.68 -0.19
N LYS A 96 -19.69 3.67 0.68
CA LYS A 96 -18.60 2.72 0.84
C LYS A 96 -18.26 2.15 -0.53
N THR A 97 -16.98 2.21 -0.88
CA THR A 97 -16.41 1.58 -2.08
C THR A 97 -15.66 0.32 -1.65
N PRO A 98 -16.36 -0.71 -1.12
CA PRO A 98 -15.72 -1.86 -0.48
C PRO A 98 -14.74 -2.55 -1.41
N ASN A 99 -15.06 -2.63 -2.72
CA ASN A 99 -14.16 -3.23 -3.70
C ASN A 99 -12.81 -2.50 -3.83
N LYS A 100 -12.78 -1.16 -3.74
CA LYS A 100 -11.52 -0.39 -3.82
C LYS A 100 -10.74 -0.52 -2.52
N VAL A 101 -11.42 -0.41 -1.38
CA VAL A 101 -10.81 -0.56 -0.05
C VAL A 101 -10.21 -1.97 0.09
N GLU A 102 -10.97 -3.00 -0.27
CA GLU A 102 -10.52 -4.39 -0.25
C GLU A 102 -9.29 -4.60 -1.12
N LYS A 103 -9.27 -4.08 -2.36
CA LYS A 103 -8.10 -4.18 -3.24
C LYS A 103 -6.85 -3.53 -2.61
N LEU A 104 -7.01 -2.33 -2.02
CA LEU A 104 -5.92 -1.64 -1.35
C LEU A 104 -5.41 -2.41 -0.13
N LEU A 105 -6.30 -3.00 0.67
CA LEU A 105 -5.92 -3.83 1.82
C LEU A 105 -5.24 -5.12 1.38
N HIS A 106 -5.73 -5.75 0.31
CA HIS A 106 -5.13 -6.95 -0.25
C HIS A 106 -3.70 -6.68 -0.70
N ILE A 107 -3.48 -5.61 -1.46
CA ILE A 107 -2.13 -5.29 -1.90
C ILE A 107 -1.25 -4.86 -0.73
N ALA A 108 -1.76 -4.07 0.23
CA ALA A 108 -1.01 -3.70 1.43
C ALA A 108 -0.50 -4.94 2.19
N ALA A 109 -1.33 -5.97 2.39
CA ALA A 109 -0.92 -7.20 3.06
C ALA A 109 0.10 -8.01 2.23
N SER A 110 -0.18 -8.21 0.95
CA SER A 110 0.64 -9.07 0.07
C SER A 110 1.94 -8.43 -0.40
N SER A 111 2.07 -7.10 -0.31
CA SER A 111 3.30 -6.37 -0.63
C SER A 111 4.09 -5.91 0.59
N LEU A 112 3.66 -6.20 1.82
CA LEU A 112 4.40 -5.81 3.03
C LEU A 112 5.67 -6.68 3.21
N PRO A 113 6.89 -6.10 3.17
CA PRO A 113 8.10 -6.85 3.41
C PRO A 113 8.34 -7.05 4.92
N SER A 114 9.25 -7.97 5.28
CA SER A 114 9.78 -8.09 6.66
C SER A 114 8.69 -8.19 7.75
N ILE A 115 7.66 -9.00 7.51
CA ILE A 115 6.49 -9.15 8.39
C ILE A 115 6.80 -9.70 9.80
N ASP A 116 8.02 -10.20 10.02
CA ASP A 116 8.51 -10.65 11.33
C ASP A 116 9.09 -9.49 12.18
N GLN A 117 9.17 -8.27 11.62
CA GLN A 117 9.54 -7.07 12.39
C GLN A 117 8.31 -6.52 13.10
N GLU A 118 8.47 -6.15 14.38
CA GLU A 118 7.37 -5.72 15.27
C GLU A 118 6.43 -4.68 14.62
N GLU A 119 6.99 -3.63 14.00
CA GLU A 119 6.19 -2.60 13.31
C GLU A 119 5.31 -3.19 12.19
N ASN A 120 5.89 -4.05 11.35
CA ASN A 120 5.20 -4.63 10.21
C ASN A 120 4.27 -5.79 10.62
N GLU A 121 4.56 -6.49 11.71
CA GLU A 121 3.66 -7.47 12.32
C GLU A 121 2.38 -6.80 12.85
N GLN A 122 2.54 -5.66 13.55
CA GLN A 122 1.41 -4.88 14.04
C GLN A 122 0.59 -4.33 12.88
N LEU A 123 1.24 -3.73 11.88
CA LEU A 123 0.56 -3.23 10.68
C LEU A 123 -0.20 -4.34 9.95
N LEU A 124 0.38 -5.54 9.83
CA LEU A 124 -0.29 -6.67 9.21
C LEU A 124 -1.55 -7.09 9.98
N THR A 125 -1.48 -7.06 11.31
CA THR A 125 -2.65 -7.29 12.18
C THR A 125 -3.74 -6.26 11.95
N ASP A 126 -3.37 -4.98 11.81
CA ASP A 126 -4.31 -3.89 11.57
C ASP A 126 -4.95 -4.01 10.17
N ILE A 127 -4.16 -4.36 9.14
CA ILE A 127 -4.66 -4.61 7.78
C ILE A 127 -5.73 -5.71 7.80
N PHE A 128 -5.46 -6.86 8.45
CA PHE A 128 -6.44 -7.95 8.49
C PHE A 128 -7.66 -7.65 9.35
N THR A 129 -7.50 -6.83 10.39
CA THR A 129 -8.62 -6.36 11.21
C THR A 129 -9.55 -5.51 10.36
N LEU A 130 -9.02 -4.50 9.67
CA LEU A 130 -9.81 -3.65 8.78
C LEU A 130 -10.39 -4.44 7.60
N MET A 131 -9.64 -5.41 7.05
CA MET A 131 -10.15 -6.27 5.98
C MET A 131 -11.35 -7.10 6.43
N ALA A 132 -11.36 -7.60 7.67
CA ALA A 132 -12.50 -8.33 8.22
C ALA A 132 -13.74 -7.44 8.45
N GLU A 133 -13.57 -6.12 8.59
CA GLU A 133 -14.69 -5.16 8.62
C GLU A 133 -15.22 -4.82 7.21
N VAL A 134 -14.35 -4.89 6.20
CA VAL A 134 -14.68 -4.53 4.80
C VAL A 134 -15.25 -5.72 4.04
N VAL A 135 -14.74 -6.93 4.30
CA VAL A 135 -15.04 -8.16 3.55
C VAL A 135 -15.96 -9.06 4.38
N GLU A 136 -17.16 -9.35 3.86
CA GLU A 136 -18.12 -10.25 4.53
C GLU A 136 -17.64 -11.71 4.54
N ASP A 137 -16.86 -12.11 3.52
CA ASP A 137 -16.31 -13.45 3.35
C ASP A 137 -15.06 -13.66 4.24
N LYS A 138 -15.28 -14.26 5.41
CA LYS A 138 -14.20 -14.59 6.37
C LYS A 138 -13.22 -15.66 5.85
N GLU A 139 -13.66 -16.54 4.96
CA GLU A 139 -12.79 -17.58 4.38
C GLU A 139 -11.76 -16.94 3.45
N LYS A 140 -12.19 -15.94 2.67
CA LYS A 140 -11.29 -15.13 1.84
C LYS A 140 -10.21 -14.41 2.66
N VAL A 141 -10.59 -13.77 3.77
CA VAL A 141 -9.63 -13.08 4.66
C VAL A 141 -8.63 -14.07 5.26
N THR A 142 -9.10 -15.25 5.68
CA THR A 142 -8.26 -16.30 6.26
C THR A 142 -7.27 -16.88 5.23
N THR A 143 -7.75 -17.09 4.01
CA THR A 143 -6.91 -17.61 2.90
C THR A 143 -5.77 -16.65 2.59
N LEU A 144 -6.08 -15.36 2.41
CA LEU A 144 -5.06 -14.34 2.17
C LEU A 144 -4.06 -14.26 3.32
N ARG A 145 -4.53 -14.32 4.58
CA ARG A 145 -3.64 -14.31 5.75
C ARG A 145 -2.62 -15.45 5.70
N ASN A 146 -3.07 -16.66 5.39
CA ASN A 146 -2.19 -17.81 5.27
C ASN A 146 -1.17 -17.64 4.12
N GLU A 147 -1.59 -17.11 2.98
CA GLU A 147 -0.72 -16.83 1.84
C GLU A 147 0.38 -15.82 2.18
N VAL A 148 0.03 -14.72 2.86
CA VAL A 148 0.99 -13.69 3.29
C VAL A 148 2.00 -14.26 4.29
N LEU A 149 1.54 -15.06 5.25
CA LEU A 149 2.42 -15.72 6.23
C LEU A 149 3.38 -16.72 5.56
N VAL A 150 2.94 -17.43 4.51
CA VAL A 150 3.81 -18.31 3.71
C VAL A 150 4.82 -17.52 2.86
N GLN A 151 4.44 -16.34 2.37
CA GLN A 151 5.33 -15.44 1.63
C GLN A 151 6.47 -14.87 2.50
N LYS A 152 6.26 -14.74 3.82
CA LYS A 152 7.25 -14.24 4.80
C LYS A 152 7.84 -12.86 4.47
N GLY A 153 7.07 -12.02 3.78
CA GLY A 153 7.54 -10.68 3.38
C GLY A 153 8.81 -10.70 2.51
N ASP A 154 9.01 -11.74 1.69
CA ASP A 154 10.10 -11.78 0.70
C ASP A 154 9.95 -10.61 -0.29
N VAL A 155 10.96 -9.73 -0.33
CA VAL A 155 10.91 -8.47 -1.09
C VAL A 155 10.63 -8.71 -2.57
N LYS A 156 11.22 -9.75 -3.17
CA LYS A 156 11.01 -10.04 -4.60
C LYS A 156 9.55 -10.44 -4.87
N LYS A 157 8.97 -11.28 -4.02
CA LYS A 157 7.54 -11.61 -4.08
C LYS A 157 6.66 -10.40 -3.82
N CYS A 158 6.99 -9.55 -2.85
CA CYS A 158 6.23 -8.32 -2.56
C CYS A 158 6.19 -7.39 -3.77
N LEU A 159 7.35 -7.17 -4.42
CA LEU A 159 7.46 -6.39 -5.66
C LEU A 159 6.66 -7.03 -6.80
N GLN A 160 6.67 -8.36 -6.92
CA GLN A 160 5.89 -9.08 -7.91
C GLN A 160 4.38 -8.89 -7.70
N GLN A 161 3.88 -8.99 -6.47
CA GLN A 161 2.48 -8.72 -6.14
C GLN A 161 2.12 -7.27 -6.48
N PHE A 162 3.00 -6.33 -6.14
CA PHE A 162 2.80 -4.92 -6.46
C PHE A 162 2.77 -4.63 -7.95
N LYS A 163 3.60 -5.33 -8.76
CA LYS A 163 3.53 -5.22 -10.22
C LYS A 163 2.17 -5.66 -10.74
N LEU A 164 1.71 -6.85 -10.31
CA LEU A 164 0.41 -7.39 -10.74
C LEU A 164 -0.72 -6.41 -10.40
N PHE A 165 -0.67 -5.82 -9.20
CA PHE A 165 -1.62 -4.81 -8.78
C PHE A 165 -1.60 -3.56 -9.65
N VAL A 166 -0.42 -2.95 -9.84
CA VAL A 166 -0.25 -1.72 -10.62
C VAL A 166 -0.67 -1.90 -12.07
N ASP A 167 -0.37 -3.06 -12.68
CA ASP A 167 -0.83 -3.38 -14.03
C ASP A 167 -2.36 -3.44 -14.13
N HIS A 168 -3.06 -3.90 -13.09
CA HIS A 168 -4.52 -3.89 -13.09
C HIS A 168 -5.09 -2.50 -12.78
N GLU A 169 -4.47 -1.76 -11.86
CA GLU A 169 -4.96 -0.45 -11.43
C GLU A 169 -4.91 0.60 -12.56
N LEU A 170 -3.87 0.55 -13.41
CA LEU A 170 -3.62 1.57 -14.44
C LEU A 170 -4.09 1.17 -15.85
N ASN A 171 -4.61 -0.04 -16.05
CA ASN A 171 -5.19 -0.49 -17.32
C ASN A 171 -6.73 -0.43 -17.35
N ILE A 172 -7.36 0.19 -16.34
CA ILE A 172 -8.81 0.41 -16.24
C ILE A 172 -9.16 1.85 -16.59
#